data_AF-A0A7C3N7R5-F1
#
_entry.id   AF-A0A7C3N7R5-F1
#
_cell.length_a   1.000
_cell.length_b   1.000
_cell.length_c   1.000
_cell.angle_alpha   90.00
_cell.angle_beta   90.00
_cell.angle_gamma   90.00
#
_symmetry.space_group_name_H-M   'P 1'
#
loop_
_entity.id
_entity.type
_entity.pdbx_description
1 polymer ?
#
loop_
_entity_poly.entity_id
_entity_poly.type
_entity_poly.pdbx_seq_one_letter_code
_entity_poly.pdbx_strand_id
1 'polypeptide(L)'
;MSLLRRLEKSLNSDGFEREKEVTAEPISGSPPTALSTEGKLLQIRNQIMDLVLGSLPANAEQLGEIPLRNLIDDAITNACQTLGLSIRPEERRFLVEEFLNEVKGFGPLERLLNDPLVTRVNVNAPNEIWVERMGSLQRCEWSFRDEEHLMRIISRIAQILGARVDQRVPILDKPLPNGGRVRVKVPPISPTPTISIDKGPENPFASLMKQRLEVQRWQQDAVEQIRQSLQERLMQEIERDPSLLQERERLTELLEEAFDAEVANRNIVLSRSERLQLQVSLINEILGYGPLQTLLDDPEVTEIMVNGPYQVYVERHGRIEMTSVRFRDERHLMRIIEKILLPLGKRVDERVPMVDARLPDGSRVNVVIPPISLNGPCVTIRKFSRDPFTMSDLISLGTLTPEAAQFLQAAVQAKLNILITGGTASGKTTLLNVLSAFIPNDERIITIEDTAELQLRQDHVVRLEARPPNIEGVGEVTIRDLVRNALRMRPDRIIVGECRGGEALDMLQAMNTGHEGSMTTIHANNPREALSRLETMVLMAGMDLPVRAIREQIAGAIDLIVHMARL
;
A
#
# COMPACT_ATOMS: atom_id res chain seq x y z
N MET A 1 -49.79 14.90 -4.84
CA MET A 1 -49.30 16.10 -4.13
C MET A 1 -47.81 16.17 -4.39
N SER A 2 -47.28 17.30 -4.88
CA SER A 2 -45.92 17.34 -5.45
C SER A 2 -44.81 17.21 -4.41
N LEU A 3 -43.71 16.57 -4.85
CA LEU A 3 -42.43 16.42 -4.14
C LEU A 3 -41.99 17.71 -3.43
N LEU A 4 -42.12 18.83 -4.13
CA LEU A 4 -41.86 20.19 -3.66
C LEU A 4 -42.48 20.46 -2.29
N ARG A 5 -43.75 20.13 -2.04
CA ARG A 5 -44.40 20.39 -0.73
C ARG A 5 -43.84 19.56 0.43
N ARG A 6 -43.17 18.44 0.16
CA ARG A 6 -42.43 17.70 1.20
C ARG A 6 -41.07 18.37 1.47
N LEU A 7 -40.37 18.82 0.43
CA LEU A 7 -39.04 19.44 0.49
C LEU A 7 -39.05 20.91 1.00
N GLU A 8 -39.99 21.73 0.52
CA GLU A 8 -40.20 23.13 0.93
C GLU A 8 -40.37 23.28 2.45
N LYS A 9 -40.94 22.26 3.12
CA LYS A 9 -41.11 22.27 4.58
C LYS A 9 -39.78 22.15 5.35
N SER A 10 -38.68 21.77 4.69
CA SER A 10 -37.40 21.44 5.33
C SER A 10 -36.18 22.18 4.74
N LEU A 11 -36.35 22.97 3.68
CA LEU A 11 -35.28 23.75 3.03
C LEU A 11 -35.28 25.24 3.39
N ASN A 12 -36.26 25.73 4.14
CA ASN A 12 -36.38 27.14 4.52
C ASN A 12 -35.54 27.50 5.76
N SER A 13 -34.24 27.15 5.74
CA SER A 13 -33.28 27.41 6.84
C SER A 13 -31.84 27.62 6.33
N ASP A 14 -31.60 28.86 5.87
CA ASP A 14 -30.29 29.49 5.57
C ASP A 14 -29.53 29.07 4.28
N GLY A 15 -28.58 29.89 3.78
CA GLY A 15 -27.79 29.65 2.54
C GLY A 15 -26.91 30.83 2.03
N PHE A 16 -26.35 30.71 0.81
CA PHE A 16 -25.48 31.66 0.03
C PHE A 16 -24.00 31.82 0.50
N GLU A 17 -22.93 32.02 -0.32
CA GLU A 17 -22.59 31.85 -1.77
C GLU A 17 -21.03 31.91 -2.00
N ARG A 18 -20.45 31.77 -3.23
CA ARG A 18 -18.97 31.76 -3.52
C ARG A 18 -18.53 32.15 -4.97
N GLU A 19 -17.24 32.56 -5.17
CA GLU A 19 -16.56 32.83 -6.48
C GLU A 19 -15.11 32.22 -6.64
N LYS A 20 -14.31 32.59 -7.69
CA LYS A 20 -13.25 31.77 -8.38
C LYS A 20 -11.85 32.40 -8.74
N GLU A 21 -10.96 31.61 -9.38
CA GLU A 21 -9.50 31.76 -9.66
C GLU A 21 -9.07 32.04 -11.16
N VAL A 22 -7.74 32.26 -11.45
CA VAL A 22 -7.06 32.30 -12.81
C VAL A 22 -5.55 31.88 -12.74
N THR A 23 -4.87 31.46 -13.85
CA THR A 23 -3.51 30.78 -13.91
C THR A 23 -2.58 31.04 -15.16
N ALA A 24 -1.27 30.62 -15.09
CA ALA A 24 -0.32 30.09 -16.16
C ALA A 24 0.30 30.95 -17.33
N GLU A 25 1.48 30.68 -18.00
CA GLU A 25 2.74 29.95 -17.64
C GLU A 25 4.13 30.26 -18.39
N PRO A 26 4.60 29.70 -19.58
CA PRO A 26 5.98 29.09 -19.65
C PRO A 26 6.96 29.19 -20.91
N ILE A 27 8.29 28.91 -20.68
CA ILE A 27 9.32 28.09 -21.46
C ILE A 27 10.08 28.54 -22.79
N SER A 28 11.40 28.18 -22.95
CA SER A 28 12.06 27.52 -24.15
C SER A 28 13.65 27.47 -24.20
N GLY A 29 14.28 26.51 -24.93
CA GLY A 29 15.76 26.46 -25.28
C GLY A 29 16.37 25.06 -25.67
N SER A 30 17.45 24.95 -26.50
CA SER A 30 18.02 23.66 -27.03
C SER A 30 19.54 23.62 -27.46
N PRO A 31 20.21 22.44 -27.74
CA PRO A 31 21.71 22.27 -27.76
C PRO A 31 22.39 21.52 -28.98
N PRO A 32 23.75 21.40 -29.08
CA PRO A 32 24.48 20.73 -30.20
C PRO A 32 25.72 19.78 -29.93
N THR A 33 26.07 18.92 -30.92
CA THR A 33 27.39 18.24 -31.23
C THR A 33 27.96 17.07 -30.37
N ALA A 34 28.87 16.25 -30.95
CA ALA A 34 29.17 14.84 -30.56
C ALA A 34 30.68 14.44 -30.43
N LEU A 35 30.96 13.29 -29.79
CA LEU A 35 32.28 12.86 -29.25
C LEU A 35 32.85 11.50 -29.76
N SER A 36 34.04 11.12 -29.24
CA SER A 36 34.77 9.84 -29.44
C SER A 36 33.99 8.61 -28.93
N THR A 37 34.43 7.35 -29.10
CA THR A 37 33.62 6.19 -28.62
C THR A 37 33.41 6.18 -27.10
N GLU A 38 34.48 6.33 -26.31
CA GLU A 38 34.36 6.41 -24.84
C GLU A 38 33.76 7.75 -24.40
N GLY A 39 34.12 8.85 -25.07
CA GLY A 39 33.52 10.16 -24.85
C GLY A 39 32.02 10.21 -25.17
N LYS A 40 31.53 9.43 -26.16
CA LYS A 40 30.11 9.26 -26.55
C LYS A 40 29.38 8.43 -25.50
N LEU A 41 29.99 7.37 -24.98
CA LEU A 41 29.44 6.61 -23.85
C LEU A 41 29.31 7.51 -22.60
N LEU A 42 30.31 8.33 -22.34
CA LEU A 42 30.27 9.34 -21.28
C LEU A 42 29.23 10.44 -21.55
N GLN A 43 29.10 10.90 -22.80
CA GLN A 43 28.07 11.87 -23.21
C GLN A 43 26.67 11.30 -22.96
N ILE A 44 26.42 10.06 -23.37
CA ILE A 44 25.15 9.36 -23.20
C ILE A 44 24.88 9.11 -21.72
N ARG A 45 25.85 8.58 -20.94
CA ARG A 45 25.74 8.45 -19.47
C ARG A 45 25.30 9.78 -18.87
N ASN A 46 26.02 10.87 -19.16
CA ASN A 46 25.75 12.17 -18.55
C ASN A 46 24.41 12.77 -19.00
N GLN A 47 23.95 12.49 -20.22
CA GLN A 47 22.63 12.89 -20.73
C GLN A 47 21.47 12.09 -20.08
N ILE A 48 21.65 10.79 -19.85
CA ILE A 48 20.59 9.95 -19.26
C ILE A 48 20.66 9.86 -17.73
N MET A 49 21.72 10.36 -17.09
CA MET A 49 22.02 10.12 -15.67
C MET A 49 20.87 10.46 -14.72
N ASP A 50 20.28 11.65 -14.85
CA ASP A 50 19.20 12.06 -13.96
C ASP A 50 17.84 11.43 -14.32
N LEU A 51 17.64 11.03 -15.58
CA LEU A 51 16.46 10.25 -15.99
C LEU A 51 16.53 8.83 -15.44
N VAL A 52 17.68 8.16 -15.58
CA VAL A 52 17.91 6.80 -15.07
C VAL A 52 17.83 6.81 -13.55
N LEU A 53 18.66 7.59 -12.87
CA LEU A 53 18.69 7.64 -11.40
C LEU A 53 17.37 8.15 -10.79
N GLY A 54 16.67 9.08 -11.45
CA GLY A 54 15.36 9.58 -11.02
C GLY A 54 14.20 8.61 -11.28
N SER A 55 14.36 7.63 -12.18
CA SER A 55 13.36 6.57 -12.43
C SER A 55 13.50 5.35 -11.50
N LEU A 56 14.63 5.22 -10.81
CA LEU A 56 14.85 4.14 -9.83
C LEU A 56 14.10 4.41 -8.52
N PRO A 57 13.58 3.37 -7.83
CA PRO A 57 12.91 3.55 -6.56
C PRO A 57 13.88 4.03 -5.47
N ALA A 58 13.39 4.80 -4.50
CA ALA A 58 14.22 5.39 -3.43
C ALA A 58 14.99 4.38 -2.55
N ASN A 59 14.64 3.09 -2.62
CA ASN A 59 15.33 1.98 -1.95
C ASN A 59 16.22 1.13 -2.88
N ALA A 60 16.54 1.59 -4.10
CA ALA A 60 17.30 0.84 -5.10
C ALA A 60 18.62 0.25 -4.59
N GLU A 61 19.33 0.96 -3.69
CA GLU A 61 20.58 0.47 -3.07
C GLU A 61 20.39 -0.84 -2.27
N GLN A 62 19.18 -1.09 -1.77
CA GLN A 62 18.81 -2.25 -0.93
C GLN A 62 18.30 -3.45 -1.75
N LEU A 63 18.06 -3.30 -3.05
CA LEU A 63 17.53 -4.38 -3.90
C LEU A 63 18.57 -5.49 -4.14
N GLY A 64 18.11 -6.68 -4.52
CA GLY A 64 18.99 -7.72 -5.05
C GLY A 64 19.70 -7.24 -6.34
N GLU A 65 20.90 -7.76 -6.59
CA GLU A 65 21.72 -7.36 -7.74
C GLU A 65 21.02 -7.61 -9.09
N ILE A 66 20.45 -8.81 -9.29
CA ILE A 66 19.72 -9.17 -10.52
C ILE A 66 18.45 -8.29 -10.72
N PRO A 67 17.54 -8.11 -9.74
CA PRO A 67 16.43 -7.16 -9.86
C PRO A 67 16.86 -5.72 -10.18
N LEU A 68 17.89 -5.21 -9.51
CA LEU A 68 18.39 -3.85 -9.74
C LEU A 68 18.97 -3.70 -11.16
N ARG A 69 19.71 -4.70 -11.63
CA ARG A 69 20.31 -4.71 -12.97
C ARG A 69 19.25 -4.67 -14.07
N ASN A 70 18.13 -5.37 -13.90
CA ASN A 70 17.00 -5.31 -14.81
C ASN A 70 16.32 -3.93 -14.79
N LEU A 71 16.03 -3.37 -13.61
CA LEU A 71 15.44 -2.04 -13.46
C LEU A 71 16.31 -0.94 -14.09
N ILE A 72 17.63 -1.03 -13.95
CA ILE A 72 18.59 -0.12 -14.60
C ILE A 72 18.58 -0.31 -16.13
N ASP A 73 18.52 -1.54 -16.63
CA ASP A 73 18.48 -1.81 -18.06
C ASP A 73 17.20 -1.27 -18.72
N ASP A 74 16.05 -1.42 -18.05
CA ASP A 74 14.76 -0.84 -18.47
C ASP A 74 14.76 0.70 -18.39
N ALA A 75 15.30 1.27 -17.29
CA ALA A 75 15.46 2.71 -17.11
C ALA A 75 16.33 3.34 -18.21
N ILE A 76 17.44 2.70 -18.58
CA ILE A 76 18.31 3.12 -19.69
C ILE A 76 17.54 3.09 -21.01
N THR A 77 16.74 2.05 -21.27
CA THR A 77 15.88 2.01 -22.47
C THR A 77 14.87 3.14 -22.49
N ASN A 78 14.17 3.40 -21.37
CA ASN A 78 13.17 4.47 -21.29
C ASN A 78 13.83 5.84 -21.49
N ALA A 79 14.92 6.15 -20.78
CA ALA A 79 15.65 7.41 -20.93
C ALA A 79 16.21 7.62 -22.35
N CYS A 80 16.72 6.56 -23.00
CA CYS A 80 17.18 6.65 -24.39
C CYS A 80 16.02 6.86 -25.37
N GLN A 81 14.86 6.23 -25.16
CA GLN A 81 13.66 6.50 -25.96
C GLN A 81 13.18 7.94 -25.79
N THR A 82 13.10 8.45 -24.55
CA THR A 82 12.69 9.83 -24.24
C THR A 82 13.59 10.88 -24.91
N LEU A 83 14.90 10.62 -24.99
CA LEU A 83 15.88 11.53 -25.61
C LEU A 83 16.20 11.22 -27.08
N GLY A 84 15.54 10.23 -27.70
CA GLY A 84 15.80 9.83 -29.09
C GLY A 84 17.20 9.23 -29.34
N LEU A 85 17.88 8.74 -28.30
CA LEU A 85 19.25 8.23 -28.35
C LEU A 85 19.28 6.77 -28.79
N SER A 86 20.12 6.46 -29.79
CA SER A 86 20.37 5.09 -30.24
C SER A 86 21.65 4.52 -29.60
N ILE A 87 21.48 3.45 -28.82
CA ILE A 87 22.57 2.71 -28.16
C ILE A 87 22.67 1.28 -28.72
N ARG A 88 23.89 0.81 -28.94
CA ARG A 88 24.16 -0.59 -29.33
C ARG A 88 24.10 -1.52 -28.10
N PRO A 89 23.88 -2.84 -28.25
CA PRO A 89 23.78 -3.77 -27.12
C PRO A 89 25.02 -3.79 -26.21
N GLU A 90 26.21 -3.58 -26.77
CA GLU A 90 27.47 -3.47 -26.01
C GLU A 90 27.56 -2.14 -25.24
N GLU A 91 27.16 -1.03 -25.89
CA GLU A 91 27.06 0.29 -25.28
C GLU A 91 26.04 0.28 -24.11
N ARG A 92 24.92 -0.43 -24.28
CA ARG A 92 23.88 -0.65 -23.25
C ARG A 92 24.41 -1.44 -22.05
N ARG A 93 25.05 -2.60 -22.29
CA ARG A 93 25.66 -3.42 -21.22
C ARG A 93 26.68 -2.63 -20.40
N PHE A 94 27.50 -1.82 -21.05
CA PHE A 94 28.46 -0.96 -20.37
C PHE A 94 27.77 0.07 -19.46
N LEU A 95 26.75 0.77 -19.97
CA LEU A 95 25.98 1.74 -19.18
C LEU A 95 25.29 1.09 -17.97
N VAL A 96 24.77 -0.14 -18.10
CA VAL A 96 24.15 -0.89 -16.98
C VAL A 96 25.14 -1.10 -15.82
N GLU A 97 26.39 -1.49 -16.12
CA GLU A 97 27.42 -1.66 -15.07
C GLU A 97 27.83 -0.33 -14.44
N GLU A 98 28.01 0.73 -15.23
CA GLU A 98 28.31 2.07 -14.69
C GLU A 98 27.17 2.56 -13.76
N PHE A 99 25.90 2.41 -14.14
CA PHE A 99 24.77 2.78 -13.28
C PHE A 99 24.60 1.89 -12.04
N LEU A 100 24.96 0.60 -12.11
CA LEU A 100 25.07 -0.25 -10.91
C LEU A 100 26.14 0.30 -9.94
N ASN A 101 27.26 0.79 -10.47
CA ASN A 101 28.34 1.38 -9.69
C ASN A 101 27.96 2.74 -9.08
N GLU A 102 27.11 3.55 -9.73
CA GLU A 102 26.53 4.76 -9.11
C GLU A 102 25.65 4.41 -7.91
N VAL A 103 24.73 3.44 -8.09
CA VAL A 103 23.75 3.07 -7.05
C VAL A 103 24.43 2.39 -5.86
N LYS A 104 25.29 1.39 -6.09
CA LYS A 104 25.87 0.53 -5.03
C LYS A 104 27.37 0.69 -4.79
N GLY A 105 28.14 0.98 -5.83
CA GLY A 105 29.61 1.06 -5.79
C GLY A 105 30.11 2.45 -5.40
N PHE A 106 31.25 2.83 -5.95
CA PHE A 106 31.88 4.15 -5.79
C PHE A 106 31.66 5.11 -6.98
N GLY A 107 30.62 4.88 -7.80
CA GLY A 107 30.33 5.67 -8.99
C GLY A 107 31.54 5.74 -9.95
N PRO A 108 31.95 6.92 -10.44
CA PRO A 108 33.11 7.09 -11.32
C PRO A 108 34.42 6.50 -10.80
N LEU A 109 34.56 6.32 -9.48
CA LEU A 109 35.78 5.78 -8.88
C LEU A 109 35.87 4.27 -9.02
N GLU A 110 34.76 3.54 -9.15
CA GLU A 110 34.77 2.08 -9.11
C GLU A 110 35.67 1.50 -10.21
N ARG A 111 35.52 1.99 -11.44
CA ARG A 111 36.34 1.57 -12.58
C ARG A 111 37.82 1.97 -12.43
N LEU A 112 38.12 3.08 -11.75
CA LEU A 112 39.50 3.54 -11.49
C LEU A 112 40.18 2.78 -10.34
N LEU A 113 39.39 2.32 -9.36
CA LEU A 113 39.85 1.51 -8.24
C LEU A 113 40.13 0.07 -8.67
N ASN A 114 39.37 -0.46 -9.63
CA ASN A 114 39.55 -1.79 -10.20
C ASN A 114 40.58 -1.85 -11.36
N ASP A 115 41.05 -0.72 -11.89
CA ASP A 115 42.14 -0.67 -12.87
C ASP A 115 43.51 -1.03 -12.22
N PRO A 116 44.19 -2.12 -12.63
CA PRO A 116 45.47 -2.52 -12.04
C PRO A 116 46.64 -1.59 -12.41
N LEU A 117 46.50 -0.76 -13.45
CA LEU A 117 47.54 0.19 -13.87
C LEU A 117 47.48 1.52 -13.10
N VAL A 118 46.36 1.81 -12.42
CA VAL A 118 46.19 2.98 -11.56
C VAL A 118 46.79 2.70 -10.18
N THR A 119 47.66 3.59 -9.72
CA THR A 119 48.30 3.52 -8.38
C THR A 119 47.67 4.49 -7.39
N ARG A 120 47.24 5.66 -7.88
CA ARG A 120 46.63 6.75 -7.12
C ARG A 120 45.47 7.36 -7.89
N VAL A 121 44.39 7.72 -7.19
CA VAL A 121 43.28 8.54 -7.70
C VAL A 121 43.20 9.82 -6.86
N ASN A 122 43.02 10.98 -7.49
CA ASN A 122 42.77 12.25 -6.82
C ASN A 122 41.54 12.93 -7.44
N VAL A 123 40.64 13.42 -6.60
CA VAL A 123 39.47 14.22 -6.98
C VAL A 123 39.60 15.58 -6.30
N ASN A 124 39.69 16.64 -7.10
CA ASN A 124 39.78 18.03 -6.62
C ASN A 124 38.42 18.76 -6.70
N ALA A 125 37.54 18.31 -7.59
CA ALA A 125 36.17 18.77 -7.78
C ALA A 125 35.35 17.68 -8.50
N PRO A 126 34.01 17.75 -8.56
CA PRO A 126 33.16 16.78 -9.26
C PRO A 126 33.55 16.50 -10.72
N ASN A 127 34.10 17.49 -11.41
CA ASN A 127 34.57 17.43 -12.81
C ASN A 127 36.10 17.37 -12.94
N GLU A 128 36.84 17.18 -11.85
CA GLU A 128 38.30 17.21 -11.82
C GLU A 128 38.88 15.96 -11.12
N ILE A 129 38.83 14.84 -11.84
CA ILE A 129 39.43 13.56 -11.46
C ILE A 129 40.78 13.38 -12.17
N TRP A 130 41.81 13.03 -11.42
CA TRP A 130 43.15 12.69 -11.90
C TRP A 130 43.54 11.29 -11.43
N VAL A 131 44.27 10.54 -12.27
CA VAL A 131 44.83 9.23 -11.94
C VAL A 131 46.31 9.15 -12.25
N GLU A 132 47.04 8.38 -11.45
CA GLU A 132 48.45 8.09 -11.66
C GLU A 132 48.60 6.69 -12.25
N ARG A 133 49.04 6.62 -13.51
CA ARG A 133 49.28 5.38 -14.26
C ARG A 133 50.75 5.29 -14.65
N MET A 134 51.43 4.20 -14.28
CA MET A 134 52.86 4.00 -14.53
C MET A 134 53.76 5.19 -14.12
N GLY A 135 53.40 5.89 -13.03
CA GLY A 135 54.12 7.09 -12.55
C GLY A 135 53.82 8.40 -13.30
N SER A 136 52.88 8.40 -14.25
CA SER A 136 52.42 9.59 -14.97
C SER A 136 51.01 10.00 -14.52
N LEU A 137 50.81 11.29 -14.24
CA LEU A 137 49.51 11.84 -13.83
C LEU A 137 48.67 12.22 -15.06
N GLN A 138 47.47 11.68 -15.16
CA GLN A 138 46.53 11.86 -16.27
C GLN A 138 45.19 12.36 -15.75
N ARG A 139 44.55 13.31 -16.45
CA ARG A 139 43.16 13.71 -16.13
C ARG A 139 42.20 12.69 -16.73
N CYS A 140 41.19 12.29 -15.97
CA CYS A 140 40.06 11.51 -16.49
C CYS A 140 39.01 12.43 -17.11
N GLU A 141 38.36 11.98 -18.19
CA GLU A 141 37.18 12.64 -18.74
C GLU A 141 35.95 12.45 -17.83
N TRP A 142 35.94 11.34 -17.08
CA TRP A 142 34.88 10.94 -16.15
C TRP A 142 34.65 11.96 -15.03
N SER A 143 33.37 12.18 -14.69
CA SER A 143 32.93 13.10 -13.66
C SER A 143 31.83 12.52 -12.78
N PHE A 144 31.76 13.02 -11.55
CA PHE A 144 30.55 12.98 -10.73
C PHE A 144 29.49 13.92 -11.33
N ARG A 145 28.26 13.85 -10.81
CA ARG A 145 27.17 14.75 -11.24
C ARG A 145 27.34 16.15 -10.67
N ASP A 146 27.54 16.23 -9.36
CA ASP A 146 27.56 17.44 -8.55
C ASP A 146 28.38 17.19 -7.26
N GLU A 147 28.49 18.22 -6.40
CA GLU A 147 29.20 18.11 -5.12
C GLU A 147 28.48 17.22 -4.10
N GLU A 148 27.14 17.13 -4.14
CA GLU A 148 26.35 16.30 -3.23
C GLU A 148 26.60 14.80 -3.49
N HIS A 149 26.65 14.40 -4.76
CA HIS A 149 27.00 13.08 -5.22
C HIS A 149 28.44 12.74 -4.82
N LEU A 150 29.40 13.64 -5.04
CA LEU A 150 30.77 13.44 -4.57
C LEU A 150 30.82 13.28 -3.03
N MET A 151 30.10 14.10 -2.28
CA MET A 151 29.95 13.95 -0.81
C MET A 151 29.31 12.61 -0.41
N ARG A 152 28.35 12.09 -1.18
CA ARG A 152 27.70 10.79 -0.95
C ARG A 152 28.70 9.63 -1.09
N ILE A 153 29.49 9.64 -2.17
CA ILE A 153 30.54 8.63 -2.41
C ILE A 153 31.65 8.73 -1.36
N ILE A 154 32.11 9.95 -1.03
CA ILE A 154 33.05 10.20 0.08
C ILE A 154 32.53 9.65 1.41
N SER A 155 31.24 9.86 1.71
CA SER A 155 30.60 9.36 2.94
C SER A 155 30.51 7.84 2.96
N ARG A 156 30.17 7.20 1.83
CA ARG A 156 30.14 5.74 1.65
C ARG A 156 31.53 5.12 1.88
N ILE A 157 32.58 5.72 1.32
CA ILE A 157 33.99 5.35 1.54
C ILE A 157 34.38 5.50 3.02
N ALA A 158 34.08 6.64 3.64
CA ALA A 158 34.41 6.89 5.04
C ALA A 158 33.76 5.86 5.98
N GLN A 159 32.49 5.53 5.76
CA GLN A 159 31.79 4.50 6.55
C GLN A 159 32.43 3.11 6.41
N ILE A 160 32.85 2.71 5.20
CA ILE A 160 33.52 1.42 4.96
C ILE A 160 34.87 1.37 5.71
N LEU A 161 35.55 2.50 5.85
CA LEU A 161 36.78 2.62 6.64
C LEU A 161 36.55 2.76 8.16
N GLY A 162 35.32 2.58 8.66
CA GLY A 162 34.99 2.78 10.07
C GLY A 162 35.32 4.21 10.53
N ALA A 163 34.88 5.20 9.74
CA ALA A 163 35.09 6.62 9.97
C ALA A 163 33.85 7.43 9.56
N ARG A 164 33.87 8.72 9.87
CA ARG A 164 32.84 9.69 9.50
C ARG A 164 33.51 10.92 8.90
N VAL A 165 32.96 11.43 7.81
CA VAL A 165 33.36 12.69 7.18
C VAL A 165 32.10 13.49 6.86
N ASP A 166 32.04 14.72 7.35
CA ASP A 166 30.98 15.70 7.07
C ASP A 166 31.48 17.12 7.45
N GLN A 167 30.59 18.12 7.44
CA GLN A 167 30.96 19.50 7.80
C GLN A 167 31.44 19.68 9.25
N ARG A 168 31.19 18.71 10.14
CA ARG A 168 31.64 18.70 11.55
C ARG A 168 32.92 17.87 11.72
N VAL A 169 33.16 16.88 10.86
CA VAL A 169 34.41 16.11 10.77
C VAL A 169 35.01 16.27 9.36
N PRO A 170 35.57 17.46 9.02
CA PRO A 170 35.86 17.81 7.63
C PRO A 170 37.16 17.23 7.04
N ILE A 171 37.88 16.36 7.76
CA ILE A 171 39.14 15.73 7.32
C ILE A 171 39.11 14.22 7.61
N LEU A 172 39.61 13.43 6.66
CA LEU A 172 40.03 12.04 6.87
C LEU A 172 41.49 11.87 6.45
N ASP A 173 42.26 11.12 7.25
CA ASP A 173 43.47 10.43 6.81
C ASP A 173 43.46 9.04 7.47
N LYS A 174 43.35 7.97 6.67
CA LYS A 174 43.41 6.59 7.15
C LYS A 174 44.25 5.70 6.21
N PRO A 175 45.09 4.81 6.76
CA PRO A 175 45.72 3.75 5.97
C PRO A 175 44.68 2.73 5.47
N LEU A 176 45.01 2.04 4.39
CA LEU A 176 44.22 0.96 3.78
C LEU A 176 44.87 -0.40 4.08
N PRO A 177 44.11 -1.52 4.05
CA PRO A 177 44.62 -2.85 4.43
C PRO A 177 45.83 -3.34 3.61
N ASN A 178 45.98 -2.86 2.37
CA ASN A 178 47.05 -3.23 1.44
C ASN A 178 48.24 -2.23 1.44
N GLY A 179 48.38 -1.43 2.49
CA GLY A 179 49.45 -0.40 2.62
C GLY A 179 49.13 0.92 1.91
N GLY A 180 47.99 1.02 1.22
CA GLY A 180 47.48 2.27 0.66
C GLY A 180 47.02 3.28 1.73
N ARG A 181 46.40 4.37 1.29
CA ARG A 181 45.90 5.46 2.17
C ARG A 181 44.76 6.23 1.50
N VAL A 182 43.76 6.62 2.29
CA VAL A 182 42.69 7.54 1.88
C VAL A 182 42.81 8.83 2.66
N ARG A 183 42.82 9.95 1.93
CA ARG A 183 42.85 11.32 2.46
C ARG A 183 41.69 12.11 1.89
N VAL A 184 40.91 12.77 2.73
CA VAL A 184 39.70 13.52 2.33
C VAL A 184 39.72 14.89 3.00
N LYS A 185 39.28 15.93 2.28
CA LYS A 185 38.93 17.24 2.86
C LYS A 185 37.62 17.72 2.27
N VAL A 186 36.69 18.15 3.12
CA VAL A 186 35.36 18.64 2.71
C VAL A 186 35.09 20.04 3.30
N PRO A 187 34.03 20.76 2.86
CA PRO A 187 33.67 22.04 3.45
C PRO A 187 33.48 21.94 4.98
N PRO A 188 33.95 22.93 5.77
CA PRO A 188 34.48 24.23 5.34
C PRO A 188 36.00 24.27 5.07
N ILE A 189 36.73 23.16 5.23
CA ILE A 189 38.22 23.15 5.14
C ILE A 189 38.72 23.11 3.69
N SER A 190 37.89 22.63 2.76
CA SER A 190 38.09 22.77 1.32
C SER A 190 36.79 23.31 0.71
N PRO A 191 36.81 24.26 -0.24
CA PRO A 191 35.59 24.85 -0.78
C PRO A 191 34.78 23.82 -1.57
N THR A 192 35.47 22.95 -2.33
CA THR A 192 34.92 21.73 -2.93
C THR A 192 35.27 20.51 -2.07
N PRO A 193 34.46 19.43 -2.10
CA PRO A 193 34.87 18.14 -1.58
C PRO A 193 36.06 17.58 -2.36
N THR A 194 37.08 17.07 -1.66
CA THR A 194 38.29 16.48 -2.26
C THR A 194 38.62 15.13 -1.63
N ILE A 195 39.06 14.18 -2.46
CA ILE A 195 39.47 12.83 -2.01
C ILE A 195 40.68 12.34 -2.80
N SER A 196 41.68 11.85 -2.10
CA SER A 196 42.89 11.22 -2.62
C SER A 196 42.98 9.79 -2.09
N ILE A 197 43.17 8.83 -2.99
CA ILE A 197 43.24 7.40 -2.70
C ILE A 197 44.54 6.86 -3.29
N ASP A 198 45.54 6.64 -2.43
CA ASP A 198 46.71 5.81 -2.72
C ASP A 198 46.24 4.35 -2.63
N LYS A 199 45.91 3.69 -3.75
CA LYS A 199 45.14 2.43 -3.69
C LYS A 199 45.97 1.15 -3.51
N GLY A 200 47.27 1.18 -3.80
CA GLY A 200 48.13 -0.01 -3.80
C GLY A 200 47.93 -0.89 -5.05
N PRO A 201 48.34 -2.17 -5.01
CA PRO A 201 48.31 -3.06 -6.17
C PRO A 201 46.91 -3.59 -6.54
N GLU A 202 45.96 -3.59 -5.59
CA GLU A 202 44.60 -4.13 -5.74
C GLU A 202 43.56 -3.10 -5.27
N ASN A 203 42.26 -3.34 -5.52
CA ASN A 203 41.19 -2.49 -4.97
C ASN A 203 41.06 -2.71 -3.45
N PRO A 204 41.39 -1.73 -2.60
CA PRO A 204 41.43 -1.90 -1.15
C PRO A 204 40.05 -2.00 -0.49
N PHE A 205 38.98 -1.65 -1.21
CA PHE A 205 37.62 -1.64 -0.68
C PHE A 205 36.84 -2.94 -0.96
N ALA A 206 37.23 -3.70 -1.99
CA ALA A 206 36.52 -4.91 -2.40
C ALA A 206 36.53 -6.01 -1.32
N SER A 207 37.61 -6.10 -0.53
CA SER A 207 37.71 -6.98 0.64
C SER A 207 36.89 -6.46 1.83
N LEU A 208 36.97 -5.16 2.13
CA LEU A 208 36.22 -4.50 3.20
C LEU A 208 34.70 -4.56 2.98
N MET A 209 34.24 -4.44 1.74
CA MET A 209 32.82 -4.60 1.38
C MET A 209 32.31 -6.01 1.66
N LYS A 210 33.06 -7.06 1.26
CA LYS A 210 32.72 -8.46 1.57
C LYS A 210 32.64 -8.69 3.08
N GLN A 211 33.66 -8.26 3.82
CA GLN A 211 33.71 -8.42 5.27
C GLN A 211 32.56 -7.68 5.99
N ARG A 212 32.16 -6.49 5.51
CA ARG A 212 31.01 -5.74 6.08
C ARG A 212 29.67 -6.43 5.78
N LEU A 213 29.50 -6.99 4.57
CA LEU A 213 28.31 -7.78 4.22
C LEU A 213 28.23 -9.07 5.05
N GLU A 214 29.35 -9.74 5.30
CA GLU A 214 29.44 -10.92 6.17
C GLU A 214 29.06 -10.60 7.62
N VAL A 215 29.51 -9.46 8.17
CA VAL A 215 29.13 -9.01 9.53
C VAL A 215 27.65 -8.67 9.62
N GLN A 216 27.07 -7.95 8.65
CA GLN A 216 25.63 -7.66 8.65
C GLN A 216 24.79 -8.94 8.53
N ARG A 217 25.22 -9.89 7.71
CA ARG A 217 24.59 -11.21 7.58
C ARG A 217 24.66 -12.00 8.88
N TRP A 218 25.82 -12.03 9.54
CA TRP A 218 25.98 -12.70 10.83
C TRP A 218 25.06 -12.12 11.91
N GLN A 219 24.85 -10.80 11.96
CA GLN A 219 23.89 -10.18 12.88
C GLN A 219 22.44 -10.57 12.55
N GLN A 220 22.06 -10.65 11.26
CA GLN A 220 20.72 -11.09 10.85
C GLN A 220 20.48 -12.57 11.17
N ASP A 221 21.43 -13.44 10.84
CA ASP A 221 21.40 -14.88 11.13
C ASP A 221 21.31 -15.13 12.65
N ALA A 222 21.99 -14.32 13.46
CA ALA A 222 21.94 -14.41 14.92
C ALA A 222 20.58 -13.99 15.51
N VAL A 223 19.92 -12.97 14.94
CA VAL A 223 18.59 -12.51 15.38
C VAL A 223 17.48 -13.52 15.03
N GLU A 224 17.48 -14.11 13.83
CA GLU A 224 16.50 -15.17 13.49
C GLU A 224 16.71 -16.43 14.34
N GLN A 225 17.95 -16.76 14.73
CA GLN A 225 18.22 -17.86 15.67
C GLN A 225 17.66 -17.59 17.09
N ILE A 226 17.79 -16.36 17.61
CA ILE A 226 17.12 -15.97 18.86
C ILE A 226 15.60 -16.10 18.68
N ARG A 227 15.05 -15.55 17.59
CA ARG A 227 13.60 -15.59 17.28
C ARG A 227 13.07 -17.03 17.28
N GLN A 228 13.76 -17.96 16.60
CA GLN A 228 13.37 -19.37 16.53
C GLN A 228 13.45 -20.03 17.92
N SER A 229 14.54 -19.86 18.66
CA SER A 229 14.69 -20.46 20.00
C SER A 229 13.61 -19.99 20.99
N LEU A 230 13.28 -18.70 20.97
CA LEU A 230 12.21 -18.14 21.80
C LEU A 230 10.83 -18.64 21.36
N GLN A 231 10.57 -18.75 20.05
CA GLN A 231 9.31 -19.30 19.52
C GLN A 231 9.13 -20.77 19.91
N GLU A 232 10.17 -21.59 19.81
CA GLU A 232 10.15 -23.00 20.22
C GLU A 232 9.93 -23.16 21.74
N ARG A 233 10.60 -22.35 22.56
CA ARG A 233 10.43 -22.38 24.02
C ARG A 233 9.03 -21.94 24.46
N LEU A 234 8.48 -20.88 23.86
CA LEU A 234 7.12 -20.41 24.18
C LEU A 234 6.05 -21.42 23.75
N MET A 235 6.21 -22.09 22.61
CA MET A 235 5.31 -23.18 22.21
C MET A 235 5.31 -24.33 23.23
N GLN A 236 6.48 -24.71 23.76
CA GLN A 236 6.57 -25.77 24.80
C GLN A 236 5.88 -25.41 26.11
N GLU A 237 5.89 -24.13 26.53
CA GLU A 237 5.14 -23.71 27.73
C GLU A 237 3.63 -23.64 27.46
N ILE A 238 3.20 -23.24 26.25
CA ILE A 238 1.78 -23.26 25.84
C ILE A 238 1.24 -24.71 25.72
N GLU A 239 2.06 -25.66 25.28
CA GLU A 239 1.71 -27.08 25.25
C GLU A 239 1.53 -27.67 26.68
N ARG A 240 2.16 -27.08 27.70
CA ARG A 240 1.99 -27.45 29.12
C ARG A 240 0.81 -26.73 29.77
N ASP A 241 0.64 -25.44 29.49
CA ASP A 241 -0.43 -24.60 30.03
C ASP A 241 -1.14 -23.82 28.90
N PRO A 242 -2.17 -24.42 28.26
CA PRO A 242 -2.93 -23.78 27.19
C PRO A 242 -3.68 -22.50 27.62
N SER A 243 -3.79 -22.20 28.92
CA SER A 243 -4.40 -20.94 29.38
C SER A 243 -3.59 -19.70 28.98
N LEU A 244 -2.28 -19.87 28.75
CA LEU A 244 -1.36 -18.81 28.29
C LEU A 244 -1.77 -18.18 26.94
N LEU A 245 -2.63 -18.83 26.16
CA LEU A 245 -3.23 -18.27 24.94
C LEU A 245 -4.25 -17.15 25.23
N GLN A 246 -4.67 -16.97 26.48
CA GLN A 246 -5.60 -15.92 26.92
C GLN A 246 -4.90 -14.89 27.84
N GLU A 247 -3.80 -15.27 28.50
CA GLU A 247 -3.06 -14.46 29.48
C GLU A 247 -1.87 -13.71 28.83
N ARG A 248 -2.16 -12.69 28.01
CA ARG A 248 -1.14 -11.91 27.25
C ARG A 248 -0.02 -11.32 28.13
N GLU A 249 -0.34 -10.87 29.33
CA GLU A 249 0.64 -10.27 30.26
C GLU A 249 1.65 -11.32 30.73
N ARG A 250 1.17 -12.46 31.25
CA ARG A 250 2.00 -13.60 31.69
C ARG A 250 2.83 -14.23 30.55
N LEU A 251 2.29 -14.27 29.32
CA LEU A 251 3.07 -14.67 28.15
C LEU A 251 4.19 -13.66 27.82
N THR A 252 3.97 -12.37 28.07
CA THR A 252 4.98 -11.32 27.89
C THR A 252 6.10 -11.48 28.92
N GLU A 253 5.76 -11.72 30.18
CA GLU A 253 6.74 -11.99 31.27
C GLU A 253 7.61 -13.22 30.95
N LEU A 254 7.01 -14.34 30.57
CA LEU A 254 7.73 -15.56 30.16
C LEU A 254 8.67 -15.33 28.96
N LEU A 255 8.26 -14.48 28.02
CA LEU A 255 9.08 -14.07 26.89
C LEU A 255 10.23 -13.15 27.32
N GLU A 256 10.04 -12.25 28.29
CA GLU A 256 11.13 -11.41 28.82
C GLU A 256 12.22 -12.26 29.50
N GLU A 257 11.83 -13.19 30.38
CA GLU A 257 12.76 -14.12 31.04
C GLU A 257 13.51 -15.02 30.03
N ALA A 258 12.78 -15.55 29.05
CA ALA A 258 13.38 -16.38 28.00
C ALA A 258 14.35 -15.58 27.11
N PHE A 259 14.00 -14.33 26.77
CA PHE A 259 14.82 -13.44 25.96
C PHE A 259 16.14 -13.09 26.65
N ASP A 260 16.12 -12.69 27.92
CA ASP A 260 17.35 -12.33 28.64
C ASP A 260 18.29 -13.52 28.83
N ALA A 261 17.75 -14.71 29.09
CA ALA A 261 18.54 -15.93 29.13
C ALA A 261 19.24 -16.22 27.78
N GLU A 262 18.51 -16.12 26.66
CA GLU A 262 19.04 -16.52 25.35
C GLU A 262 20.01 -15.47 24.75
N VAL A 263 19.79 -14.18 25.03
CA VAL A 263 20.73 -13.11 24.66
C VAL A 263 22.02 -13.21 25.49
N ALA A 264 21.92 -13.50 26.79
CA ALA A 264 23.09 -13.72 27.64
C ALA A 264 23.90 -14.96 27.21
N ASN A 265 23.23 -16.09 26.93
CA ASN A 265 23.87 -17.32 26.45
C ASN A 265 24.70 -17.12 25.17
N ARG A 266 24.22 -16.25 24.26
CA ARG A 266 24.84 -16.02 22.94
C ARG A 266 25.81 -14.84 22.91
N ASN A 267 25.90 -14.05 23.98
CA ASN A 267 26.71 -12.84 24.07
C ASN A 267 26.43 -11.82 22.93
N ILE A 268 25.16 -11.69 22.55
CA ILE A 268 24.71 -10.78 21.49
C ILE A 268 24.28 -9.45 22.14
N VAL A 269 24.64 -8.32 21.53
CA VAL A 269 24.22 -6.99 21.99
C VAL A 269 23.11 -6.47 21.09
N LEU A 270 21.90 -6.31 21.64
CA LEU A 270 20.75 -5.70 20.98
C LEU A 270 20.41 -4.37 21.67
N SER A 271 19.94 -3.39 20.89
CA SER A 271 19.37 -2.16 21.45
C SER A 271 18.01 -2.41 22.10
N ARG A 272 17.58 -1.49 22.97
CA ARG A 272 16.25 -1.50 23.57
C ARG A 272 15.12 -1.51 22.52
N SER A 273 15.35 -0.90 21.36
CA SER A 273 14.37 -0.87 20.25
C SER A 273 14.24 -2.25 19.60
N GLU A 274 15.36 -2.90 19.30
CA GLU A 274 15.38 -4.22 18.65
C GLU A 274 14.79 -5.30 19.57
N ARG A 275 15.11 -5.25 20.88
CA ARG A 275 14.48 -6.12 21.89
C ARG A 275 12.95 -5.98 21.86
N LEU A 276 12.44 -4.76 21.99
CA LEU A 276 11.00 -4.49 22.08
C LEU A 276 10.28 -4.87 20.77
N GLN A 277 10.88 -4.60 19.61
CA GLN A 277 10.36 -5.03 18.31
C GLN A 277 10.30 -6.55 18.17
N LEU A 278 11.35 -7.28 18.58
CA LEU A 278 11.36 -8.75 18.52
C LEU A 278 10.35 -9.37 19.50
N GLN A 279 10.23 -8.80 20.70
CA GLN A 279 9.22 -9.24 21.69
C GLN A 279 7.79 -9.06 21.16
N VAL A 280 7.45 -7.86 20.65
CA VAL A 280 6.13 -7.59 20.06
C VAL A 280 5.88 -8.49 18.84
N SER A 281 6.88 -8.74 17.99
CA SER A 281 6.76 -9.66 16.85
C SER A 281 6.44 -11.09 17.28
N LEU A 282 7.09 -11.61 18.33
CA LEU A 282 6.86 -12.95 18.86
C LEU A 282 5.47 -13.08 19.50
N ILE A 283 5.04 -12.12 20.31
CA ILE A 283 3.69 -12.07 20.89
C ILE A 283 2.62 -12.02 19.79
N ASN A 284 2.85 -11.20 18.75
CA ASN A 284 1.91 -11.08 17.64
C ASN A 284 1.84 -12.35 16.78
N GLU A 285 2.91 -13.14 16.67
CA GLU A 285 2.88 -14.44 15.98
C GLU A 285 2.18 -15.53 16.81
N ILE A 286 2.37 -15.53 18.12
CA ILE A 286 1.78 -16.52 19.05
C ILE A 286 0.29 -16.24 19.30
N LEU A 287 -0.09 -15.00 19.63
CA LEU A 287 -1.47 -14.63 19.99
C LEU A 287 -2.23 -13.98 18.83
N GLY A 288 -1.61 -13.03 18.13
CA GLY A 288 -2.23 -12.25 17.05
C GLY A 288 -2.11 -12.87 15.65
N TYR A 289 -2.26 -12.04 14.62
CA TYR A 289 -2.15 -12.42 13.21
C TYR A 289 -0.73 -12.27 12.62
N GLY A 290 0.30 -12.49 13.46
CA GLY A 290 1.70 -12.42 13.05
C GLY A 290 2.08 -11.05 12.48
N PRO A 291 2.78 -10.98 11.33
CA PRO A 291 3.14 -9.71 10.69
C PRO A 291 1.96 -8.77 10.41
N LEU A 292 0.74 -9.29 10.23
CA LEU A 292 -0.44 -8.49 9.93
C LEU A 292 -1.00 -7.74 11.15
N GLN A 293 -0.69 -8.17 12.37
CA GLN A 293 -1.30 -7.62 13.59
C GLN A 293 -1.09 -6.10 13.69
N THR A 294 0.14 -5.63 13.42
CA THR A 294 0.50 -4.20 13.44
C THR A 294 -0.28 -3.36 12.42
N LEU A 295 -0.74 -3.94 11.30
CA LEU A 295 -1.54 -3.26 10.28
C LEU A 295 -3.05 -3.31 10.59
N LEU A 296 -3.49 -4.33 11.33
CA LEU A 296 -4.86 -4.44 11.81
C LEU A 296 -5.11 -3.47 12.98
N ASP A 297 -4.15 -3.34 13.89
CA ASP A 297 -4.21 -2.42 15.05
C ASP A 297 -4.09 -0.93 14.66
N ASP A 298 -3.52 -0.62 13.49
CA ASP A 298 -3.31 0.73 12.97
C ASP A 298 -4.65 1.38 12.52
N PRO A 299 -5.09 2.51 13.08
CA PRO A 299 -6.40 3.08 12.79
C PRO A 299 -6.51 3.78 11.41
N GLU A 300 -5.40 4.12 10.75
CA GLU A 300 -5.42 4.79 9.44
C GLU A 300 -5.56 3.81 8.26
N VAL A 301 -5.23 2.53 8.50
CA VAL A 301 -5.30 1.46 7.50
C VAL A 301 -6.75 1.00 7.31
N THR A 302 -7.28 1.15 6.09
CA THR A 302 -8.63 0.73 5.69
C THR A 302 -8.66 -0.66 5.04
N GLU A 303 -7.65 -1.01 4.25
CA GLU A 303 -7.52 -2.29 3.56
C GLU A 303 -6.07 -2.80 3.60
N ILE A 304 -5.88 -4.12 3.71
CA ILE A 304 -4.57 -4.79 3.70
C ILE A 304 -4.57 -5.82 2.57
N MET A 305 -3.58 -5.78 1.70
CA MET A 305 -3.46 -6.65 0.52
C MET A 305 -2.11 -7.37 0.54
N VAL A 306 -2.14 -8.68 0.75
CA VAL A 306 -0.98 -9.58 0.70
C VAL A 306 -0.99 -10.28 -0.66
N ASN A 307 0.00 -9.97 -1.51
CA ASN A 307 0.14 -10.52 -2.86
C ASN A 307 1.22 -11.62 -2.92
N GLY A 308 1.36 -12.38 -1.84
CA GLY A 308 2.48 -13.30 -1.57
C GLY A 308 3.35 -12.85 -0.38
N PRO A 309 4.25 -13.71 0.13
CA PRO A 309 4.90 -13.54 1.44
C PRO A 309 5.77 -12.28 1.58
N TYR A 310 6.27 -11.71 0.47
CA TYR A 310 7.19 -10.56 0.49
C TYR A 310 6.54 -9.24 0.01
N GLN A 311 5.25 -9.25 -0.31
CA GLN A 311 4.53 -8.10 -0.87
C GLN A 311 3.23 -7.84 -0.09
N VAL A 312 3.31 -6.96 0.91
CA VAL A 312 2.16 -6.50 1.70
C VAL A 312 1.94 -5.01 1.43
N TYR A 313 0.78 -4.68 0.88
CA TYR A 313 0.30 -3.32 0.64
C TYR A 313 -0.81 -2.98 1.64
N VAL A 314 -1.01 -1.68 1.88
CA VAL A 314 -2.18 -1.17 2.61
C VAL A 314 -2.82 -0.02 1.87
N GLU A 315 -4.12 0.20 2.09
CA GLU A 315 -4.77 1.47 1.80
C GLU A 315 -4.74 2.35 3.06
N ARG A 316 -4.26 3.59 2.91
CA ARG A 316 -4.44 4.70 3.86
C ARG A 316 -5.06 5.89 3.13
N HIS A 317 -6.07 6.52 3.71
CA HIS A 317 -6.71 7.74 3.16
C HIS A 317 -7.06 7.65 1.65
N GLY A 318 -7.49 6.47 1.16
CA GLY A 318 -7.86 6.26 -0.25
C GLY A 318 -6.68 6.06 -1.23
N ARG A 319 -5.46 5.84 -0.72
CA ARG A 319 -4.23 5.58 -1.48
C ARG A 319 -3.60 4.26 -1.07
N ILE A 320 -3.15 3.47 -2.05
CA ILE A 320 -2.45 2.20 -1.83
C ILE A 320 -0.94 2.45 -1.73
N GLU A 321 -0.31 1.96 -0.68
CA GLU A 321 1.14 2.02 -0.45
C GLU A 321 1.74 0.64 -0.16
N MET A 322 3.03 0.44 -0.47
CA MET A 322 3.75 -0.79 -0.14
C MET A 322 4.40 -0.66 1.24
N THR A 323 4.15 -1.63 2.12
CA THR A 323 4.68 -1.62 3.49
C THR A 323 6.08 -2.26 3.60
N SER A 324 6.72 -2.06 4.75
CA SER A 324 7.90 -2.82 5.17
C SER A 324 7.57 -4.21 5.74
N VAL A 325 6.29 -4.52 5.96
CA VAL A 325 5.81 -5.78 6.55
C VAL A 325 6.00 -6.93 5.56
N ARG A 326 6.58 -8.03 6.03
CA ARG A 326 6.81 -9.25 5.24
C ARG A 326 6.62 -10.49 6.11
N PHE A 327 6.18 -11.57 5.47
CA PHE A 327 6.28 -12.91 6.01
C PHE A 327 7.67 -13.48 5.70
N ARG A 328 8.12 -14.45 6.50
CA ARG A 328 9.43 -15.09 6.28
C ARG A 328 9.46 -15.93 5.02
N ASP A 329 8.37 -16.62 4.74
CA ASP A 329 8.23 -17.61 3.68
C ASP A 329 6.73 -17.88 3.42
N GLU A 330 6.44 -18.61 2.33
CA GLU A 330 5.06 -18.98 1.93
C GLU A 330 4.33 -19.85 2.96
N ARG A 331 5.06 -20.72 3.68
CA ARG A 331 4.48 -21.59 4.72
C ARG A 331 4.11 -20.78 5.95
N HIS A 332 4.87 -19.73 6.29
CA HIS A 332 4.48 -18.76 7.31
C HIS A 332 3.15 -18.09 6.91
N LEU A 333 3.02 -17.57 5.68
CA LEU A 333 1.76 -16.98 5.22
C LEU A 333 0.58 -17.97 5.33
N MET A 334 0.76 -19.23 4.90
CA MET A 334 -0.26 -20.28 5.04
C MET A 334 -0.65 -20.56 6.51
N ARG A 335 0.31 -20.63 7.45
CA ARG A 335 -0.01 -20.80 8.88
C ARG A 335 -0.84 -19.65 9.46
N ILE A 336 -0.61 -18.41 8.99
CA ILE A 336 -1.42 -17.24 9.43
C ILE A 336 -2.82 -17.29 8.78
N ILE A 337 -2.94 -17.72 7.52
CA ILE A 337 -4.22 -17.99 6.85
C ILE A 337 -5.02 -19.06 7.63
N GLU A 338 -4.40 -20.18 7.98
CA GLU A 338 -5.02 -21.23 8.80
C GLU A 338 -5.47 -20.69 10.16
N LYS A 339 -4.63 -19.90 10.84
CA LYS A 339 -4.94 -19.25 12.13
C LYS A 339 -6.12 -18.27 12.05
N ILE A 340 -6.32 -17.61 10.90
CA ILE A 340 -7.48 -16.76 10.62
C ILE A 340 -8.75 -17.60 10.41
N LEU A 341 -8.67 -18.69 9.64
CA LEU A 341 -9.83 -19.43 9.16
C LEU A 341 -10.35 -20.48 10.14
N LEU A 342 -9.46 -21.16 10.89
CA LEU A 342 -9.82 -22.25 11.79
C LEU A 342 -10.82 -21.85 12.90
N PRO A 343 -10.67 -20.71 13.62
CA PRO A 343 -11.65 -20.28 14.62
C PRO A 343 -13.04 -19.95 14.03
N LEU A 344 -13.09 -19.66 12.73
CA LEU A 344 -14.31 -19.30 12.00
C LEU A 344 -15.01 -20.52 11.38
N GLY A 345 -14.52 -21.74 11.64
CA GLY A 345 -15.01 -22.97 11.01
C GLY A 345 -14.74 -23.05 9.50
N LYS A 346 -13.88 -22.19 8.97
CA LYS A 346 -13.52 -22.11 7.55
C LYS A 346 -12.23 -22.90 7.28
N ARG A 347 -12.04 -23.30 6.02
CA ARG A 347 -10.83 -23.94 5.50
C ARG A 347 -10.55 -23.46 4.09
N VAL A 348 -9.30 -23.61 3.66
CA VAL A 348 -8.83 -23.36 2.30
C VAL A 348 -7.81 -24.45 1.97
N ASP A 349 -7.94 -25.09 0.81
CA ASP A 349 -7.06 -26.19 0.35
C ASP A 349 -7.11 -26.30 -1.19
N GLU A 350 -6.35 -27.21 -1.81
CA GLU A 350 -6.29 -27.34 -3.28
C GLU A 350 -7.65 -27.66 -3.94
N ARG A 351 -8.64 -28.14 -3.18
CA ARG A 351 -10.01 -28.40 -3.67
C ARG A 351 -10.96 -27.23 -3.42
N VAL A 352 -10.73 -26.47 -2.34
CA VAL A 352 -11.43 -25.22 -2.03
C VAL A 352 -10.39 -24.09 -1.92
N PRO A 353 -9.77 -23.64 -3.04
CA PRO A 353 -8.63 -22.73 -3.02
C PRO A 353 -9.02 -21.24 -2.87
N MET A 354 -10.29 -20.97 -2.57
CA MET A 354 -10.87 -19.64 -2.39
C MET A 354 -11.82 -19.66 -1.20
N VAL A 355 -11.73 -18.66 -0.31
CA VAL A 355 -12.66 -18.54 0.81
C VAL A 355 -12.85 -17.10 1.27
N ASP A 356 -14.12 -16.74 1.50
CA ASP A 356 -14.53 -15.53 2.19
C ASP A 356 -14.92 -15.82 3.65
N ALA A 357 -14.46 -14.95 4.54
CA ALA A 357 -14.59 -15.04 5.98
C ALA A 357 -14.76 -13.65 6.64
N ARG A 358 -15.15 -13.63 7.91
CA ARG A 358 -15.33 -12.42 8.71
C ARG A 358 -14.63 -12.58 10.06
N LEU A 359 -13.74 -11.67 10.39
CA LEU A 359 -12.99 -11.65 11.64
C LEU A 359 -13.89 -11.23 12.82
N PRO A 360 -13.50 -11.53 14.08
CA PRO A 360 -14.29 -11.20 15.28
C PRO A 360 -14.51 -9.69 15.51
N ASP A 361 -13.69 -8.83 14.91
CA ASP A 361 -13.84 -7.37 14.91
C ASP A 361 -14.85 -6.85 13.87
N GLY A 362 -15.41 -7.74 13.05
CA GLY A 362 -16.32 -7.44 11.95
C GLY A 362 -15.66 -7.33 10.57
N SER A 363 -14.32 -7.30 10.49
CA SER A 363 -13.55 -7.11 9.26
C SER A 363 -13.70 -8.26 8.27
N ARG A 364 -13.71 -7.95 6.97
CA ARG A 364 -13.90 -8.94 5.88
C ARG A 364 -12.55 -9.47 5.42
N VAL A 365 -12.42 -10.79 5.26
CA VAL A 365 -11.20 -11.44 4.74
C VAL A 365 -11.56 -12.29 3.53
N ASN A 366 -10.87 -12.05 2.42
CA ASN A 366 -10.83 -12.93 1.26
C ASN A 366 -9.45 -13.60 1.18
N VAL A 367 -9.42 -14.90 0.90
CA VAL A 367 -8.18 -15.68 0.70
C VAL A 367 -8.27 -16.43 -0.63
N VAL A 368 -7.18 -16.41 -1.40
CA VAL A 368 -6.98 -17.23 -2.59
C VAL A 368 -5.60 -17.92 -2.50
N ILE A 369 -5.52 -19.20 -2.83
CA ILE A 369 -4.26 -19.98 -2.77
C ILE A 369 -3.93 -20.67 -4.10
N PRO A 370 -2.70 -21.18 -4.28
CA PRO A 370 -2.36 -22.06 -5.40
C PRO A 370 -3.30 -23.28 -5.46
N PRO A 371 -3.65 -23.79 -6.66
CA PRO A 371 -3.09 -23.43 -7.96
C PRO A 371 -3.70 -22.18 -8.62
N ILE A 372 -4.70 -21.52 -8.04
CA ILE A 372 -5.36 -20.38 -8.71
C ILE A 372 -4.55 -19.10 -8.56
N SER A 373 -3.97 -18.80 -7.38
CA SER A 373 -3.05 -17.68 -7.23
C SER A 373 -1.62 -18.07 -7.62
N LEU A 374 -1.26 -17.77 -8.88
CA LEU A 374 0.01 -18.21 -9.51
C LEU A 374 1.30 -17.71 -8.81
N ASN A 375 1.21 -16.65 -8.01
CA ASN A 375 2.34 -16.03 -7.31
C ASN A 375 2.45 -16.47 -5.83
N GLY A 376 1.76 -17.56 -5.45
CA GLY A 376 1.59 -17.97 -4.06
C GLY A 376 0.30 -17.44 -3.42
N PRO A 377 0.07 -17.68 -2.12
CA PRO A 377 -1.16 -17.30 -1.43
C PRO A 377 -1.38 -15.78 -1.41
N CYS A 378 -2.63 -15.38 -1.64
CA CYS A 378 -3.08 -13.99 -1.57
C CYS A 378 -4.13 -13.83 -0.47
N VAL A 379 -4.08 -12.71 0.25
CA VAL A 379 -5.05 -12.36 1.31
C VAL A 379 -5.44 -10.89 1.17
N THR A 380 -6.73 -10.60 1.14
CA THR A 380 -7.25 -9.22 1.19
C THR A 380 -8.10 -9.06 2.45
N ILE A 381 -7.76 -8.12 3.32
CA ILE A 381 -8.50 -7.79 4.53
C ILE A 381 -9.04 -6.38 4.42
N ARG A 382 -10.38 -6.25 4.29
CA ARG A 382 -11.08 -4.97 4.33
C ARG A 382 -11.58 -4.74 5.76
N LYS A 383 -10.99 -3.75 6.44
CA LYS A 383 -11.24 -3.52 7.87
C LYS A 383 -12.60 -2.89 8.09
N PHE A 384 -13.27 -3.30 9.17
CA PHE A 384 -14.55 -2.73 9.57
C PHE A 384 -14.31 -1.40 10.30
N SER A 385 -14.80 -0.29 9.72
CA SER A 385 -14.67 1.03 10.36
C SER A 385 -15.49 1.06 11.65
N ARG A 386 -14.80 1.14 12.80
CA ARG A 386 -15.44 1.18 14.12
C ARG A 386 -16.20 2.48 14.38
N ASP A 387 -15.78 3.58 13.75
CA ASP A 387 -16.56 4.82 13.70
C ASP A 387 -17.07 5.02 12.27
N PRO A 388 -18.39 5.04 12.03
CA PRO A 388 -18.94 5.42 10.73
C PRO A 388 -18.95 6.94 10.58
N PHE A 389 -18.45 7.42 9.43
CA PHE A 389 -18.48 8.84 9.05
C PHE A 389 -19.85 9.50 9.33
N THR A 390 -19.80 10.77 9.71
CA THR A 390 -20.96 11.64 9.91
C THR A 390 -21.15 12.59 8.72
N MET A 391 -22.30 13.28 8.67
CA MET A 391 -22.55 14.32 7.66
C MET A 391 -21.55 15.49 7.77
N SER A 392 -21.16 15.86 8.99
CA SER A 392 -20.12 16.86 9.26
C SER A 392 -18.77 16.47 8.66
N ASP A 393 -18.43 15.19 8.65
CA ASP A 393 -17.18 14.71 8.05
C ASP A 393 -17.25 14.76 6.52
N LEU A 394 -18.37 14.37 5.92
CA LEU A 394 -18.57 14.49 4.47
C LEU A 394 -18.53 15.94 3.98
N ILE A 395 -19.01 16.90 4.77
CA ILE A 395 -18.87 18.34 4.47
C ILE A 395 -17.40 18.77 4.64
N SER A 396 -16.74 18.36 5.73
CA SER A 396 -15.35 18.75 6.02
C SER A 396 -14.34 18.19 5.01
N LEU A 397 -14.62 17.01 4.45
CA LEU A 397 -13.84 16.38 3.37
C LEU A 397 -14.17 16.95 1.98
N GLY A 398 -15.17 17.84 1.86
CA GLY A 398 -15.60 18.42 0.59
C GLY A 398 -16.44 17.49 -0.29
N THR A 399 -16.86 16.33 0.22
CA THR A 399 -17.72 15.35 -0.48
C THR A 399 -19.13 15.89 -0.74
N LEU A 400 -19.62 16.77 0.14
CA LEU A 400 -20.91 17.46 0.03
C LEU A 400 -20.77 18.93 0.43
N THR A 401 -21.59 19.80 -0.14
CA THR A 401 -21.77 21.16 0.39
C THR A 401 -22.79 21.15 1.54
N PRO A 402 -22.81 22.17 2.43
CA PRO A 402 -23.80 22.26 3.51
C PRO A 402 -25.26 22.23 3.01
N GLU A 403 -25.53 22.89 1.89
CA GLU A 403 -26.87 22.98 1.28
C GLU A 403 -27.29 21.62 0.68
N ALA A 404 -26.35 20.89 0.07
CA ALA A 404 -26.59 19.53 -0.40
C ALA A 404 -26.83 18.57 0.78
N ALA A 405 -26.10 18.71 1.88
CA ALA A 405 -26.31 17.94 3.09
C ALA A 405 -27.70 18.18 3.71
N GLN A 406 -28.12 19.45 3.83
CA GLN A 406 -29.47 19.83 4.27
C GLN A 406 -30.55 19.25 3.34
N PHE A 407 -30.37 19.34 2.02
CA PHE A 407 -31.32 18.78 1.05
C PHE A 407 -31.45 17.25 1.16
N LEU A 408 -30.35 16.54 1.38
CA LEU A 408 -30.39 15.08 1.53
C LEU A 408 -31.00 14.67 2.88
N GLN A 409 -30.71 15.40 3.96
CA GLN A 409 -31.41 15.24 5.25
C GLN A 409 -32.92 15.46 5.10
N ALA A 410 -33.33 16.53 4.40
CA ALA A 410 -34.72 16.83 4.09
C ALA A 410 -35.39 15.68 3.32
N ALA A 411 -34.71 15.12 2.31
CA ALA A 411 -35.21 13.99 1.52
C ALA A 411 -35.44 12.72 2.37
N VAL A 412 -34.50 12.38 3.26
CA VAL A 412 -34.63 11.22 4.16
C VAL A 412 -35.81 11.41 5.12
N GLN A 413 -35.94 12.58 5.74
CA GLN A 413 -37.03 12.89 6.67
C GLN A 413 -38.40 12.99 5.97
N ALA A 414 -38.43 13.43 4.72
CA ALA A 414 -39.62 13.48 3.86
C ALA A 414 -40.08 12.09 3.35
N LYS A 415 -39.42 10.99 3.76
CA LYS A 415 -39.61 9.63 3.23
C LYS A 415 -39.53 9.56 1.70
N LEU A 416 -38.59 10.27 1.09
CA LEU A 416 -38.28 10.10 -0.33
C LEU A 416 -37.49 8.80 -0.53
N ASN A 417 -37.79 8.06 -1.60
CA ASN A 417 -37.04 6.88 -1.99
C ASN A 417 -35.76 7.29 -2.74
N ILE A 418 -34.59 6.99 -2.17
CA ILE A 418 -33.29 7.49 -2.66
C ILE A 418 -32.45 6.36 -3.27
N LEU A 419 -32.09 6.54 -4.55
CA LEU A 419 -31.11 5.72 -5.25
C LEU A 419 -29.73 6.41 -5.22
N ILE A 420 -28.73 5.76 -4.62
CA ILE A 420 -27.35 6.25 -4.60
C ILE A 420 -26.53 5.51 -5.66
N THR A 421 -25.86 6.26 -6.53
CA THR A 421 -25.19 5.73 -7.73
C THR A 421 -23.73 6.17 -7.79
N GLY A 422 -22.88 5.45 -8.51
CA GLY A 422 -21.45 5.75 -8.60
C GLY A 422 -20.58 4.53 -8.87
N GLY A 423 -19.32 4.76 -9.21
CA GLY A 423 -18.34 3.71 -9.52
C GLY A 423 -17.96 2.82 -8.32
N THR A 424 -17.01 1.92 -8.53
CA THR A 424 -16.37 1.17 -7.43
C THR A 424 -15.54 2.11 -6.56
N ALA A 425 -15.54 1.89 -5.24
CA ALA A 425 -14.86 2.75 -4.24
C ALA A 425 -15.20 4.25 -4.32
N SER A 426 -16.43 4.60 -4.77
CA SER A 426 -16.93 5.99 -4.86
C SER A 426 -17.63 6.50 -3.59
N GLY A 427 -17.65 5.72 -2.50
CA GLY A 427 -18.28 6.10 -1.23
C GLY A 427 -19.79 5.84 -1.10
N LYS A 428 -20.44 5.17 -2.07
CA LYS A 428 -21.90 4.93 -2.07
C LYS A 428 -22.46 4.43 -0.72
N THR A 429 -21.87 3.36 -0.18
CA THR A 429 -22.31 2.74 1.09
C THR A 429 -22.08 3.67 2.27
N THR A 430 -20.98 4.44 2.25
CA THR A 430 -20.67 5.47 3.24
C THR A 430 -21.74 6.57 3.25
N LEU A 431 -22.11 7.09 2.07
CA LEU A 431 -23.18 8.07 1.95
C LEU A 431 -24.54 7.49 2.37
N LEU A 432 -24.86 6.26 1.98
CA LEU A 432 -26.09 5.61 2.43
C LEU A 432 -26.13 5.52 3.97
N ASN A 433 -25.01 5.12 4.59
CA ASN A 433 -24.93 5.02 6.04
C ASN A 433 -25.10 6.39 6.73
N VAL A 434 -24.43 7.44 6.22
CA VAL A 434 -24.60 8.83 6.69
C VAL A 434 -26.06 9.26 6.57
N LEU A 435 -26.71 9.01 5.43
CA LEU A 435 -28.11 9.37 5.23
C LEU A 435 -29.07 8.56 6.12
N SER A 436 -28.76 7.28 6.39
CA SER A 436 -29.56 6.44 7.28
C SER A 436 -29.62 6.97 8.71
N ALA A 437 -28.61 7.71 9.18
CA ALA A 437 -28.61 8.34 10.51
C ALA A 437 -29.67 9.46 10.66
N PHE A 438 -30.27 9.94 9.57
CA PHE A 438 -31.34 10.95 9.61
C PHE A 438 -32.76 10.35 9.57
N ILE A 439 -32.88 9.02 9.57
CA ILE A 439 -34.18 8.34 9.76
C ILE A 439 -34.63 8.50 11.21
N PRO A 440 -35.87 8.96 11.48
CA PRO A 440 -36.44 9.05 12.84
C PRO A 440 -36.38 7.73 13.63
N ASN A 441 -36.14 7.82 14.94
CA ASN A 441 -35.98 6.67 15.84
C ASN A 441 -37.28 5.86 16.07
N ASP A 442 -38.45 6.44 15.76
CA ASP A 442 -39.75 5.76 15.86
C ASP A 442 -40.04 4.83 14.67
N GLU A 443 -39.24 4.90 13.59
CA GLU A 443 -39.39 4.02 12.42
C GLU A 443 -38.68 2.67 12.60
N ARG A 444 -39.35 1.58 12.18
CA ARG A 444 -38.77 0.24 12.13
C ARG A 444 -38.05 0.01 10.80
N ILE A 445 -36.74 -0.20 10.87
CA ILE A 445 -35.87 -0.26 9.68
C ILE A 445 -35.34 -1.69 9.49
N ILE A 446 -35.32 -2.17 8.25
CA ILE A 446 -34.67 -3.44 7.90
C ILE A 446 -33.53 -3.17 6.91
N THR A 447 -32.29 -3.50 7.26
CA THR A 447 -31.16 -3.51 6.31
C THR A 447 -30.99 -4.90 5.70
N ILE A 448 -30.62 -4.96 4.42
CA ILE A 448 -30.44 -6.18 3.64
C ILE A 448 -29.18 -6.04 2.78
N GLU A 449 -28.17 -6.87 3.03
CA GLU A 449 -26.81 -6.66 2.52
C GLU A 449 -26.13 -7.99 2.14
N ASP A 450 -25.26 -7.99 1.11
CA ASP A 450 -24.37 -9.14 0.81
C ASP A 450 -23.41 -9.45 1.98
N THR A 451 -23.08 -8.43 2.77
CA THR A 451 -22.33 -8.49 4.03
C THR A 451 -22.66 -7.21 4.79
N ALA A 452 -23.03 -7.29 6.08
CA ALA A 452 -23.58 -6.16 6.81
C ALA A 452 -22.50 -5.11 7.16
N GLU A 453 -22.36 -4.11 6.28
CA GLU A 453 -21.47 -2.95 6.39
C GLU A 453 -22.20 -1.75 7.02
N LEU A 454 -23.53 -1.65 6.90
CA LEU A 454 -24.33 -0.55 7.44
C LEU A 454 -24.44 -0.58 8.98
N GLN A 455 -24.26 0.58 9.59
CA GLN A 455 -24.22 0.86 11.03
C GLN A 455 -25.21 1.98 11.36
N LEU A 456 -26.49 1.61 11.41
CA LEU A 456 -27.58 2.49 11.83
C LEU A 456 -27.55 2.70 13.35
N ARG A 457 -27.99 3.88 13.80
CA ARG A 457 -27.95 4.30 15.23
C ARG A 457 -29.33 4.25 15.92
N GLN A 458 -30.39 3.90 15.19
CA GLN A 458 -31.76 3.80 15.67
C GLN A 458 -32.01 2.49 16.44
N ASP A 459 -32.91 2.52 17.43
CA ASP A 459 -33.21 1.35 18.28
C ASP A 459 -33.91 0.20 17.53
N HIS A 460 -34.79 0.52 16.57
CA HIS A 460 -35.68 -0.45 15.91
C HIS A 460 -35.13 -0.98 14.56
N VAL A 461 -33.84 -1.30 14.52
CA VAL A 461 -33.16 -1.85 13.32
C VAL A 461 -33.12 -3.39 13.36
N VAL A 462 -33.45 -4.02 12.24
CA VAL A 462 -33.16 -5.45 12.00
C VAL A 462 -32.19 -5.55 10.83
N ARG A 463 -31.03 -6.19 11.06
CA ARG A 463 -29.99 -6.38 10.03
C ARG A 463 -30.11 -7.79 9.44
N LEU A 464 -30.23 -7.90 8.13
CA LEU A 464 -30.29 -9.16 7.38
C LEU A 464 -29.09 -9.25 6.44
N GLU A 465 -28.38 -10.37 6.49
CA GLU A 465 -27.20 -10.64 5.66
C GLU A 465 -27.50 -11.80 4.72
N ALA A 466 -27.22 -11.64 3.42
CA ALA A 466 -27.34 -12.72 2.45
C ALA A 466 -26.33 -13.83 2.77
N ARG A 467 -26.63 -15.07 2.33
CA ARG A 467 -25.77 -16.22 2.60
C ARG A 467 -25.52 -17.00 1.30
N PRO A 468 -24.26 -17.15 0.85
CA PRO A 468 -23.96 -18.06 -0.26
C PRO A 468 -24.28 -19.51 0.13
N PRO A 469 -24.41 -20.43 -0.84
CA PRO A 469 -24.57 -21.85 -0.55
C PRO A 469 -23.38 -22.40 0.26
N ASN A 470 -23.61 -23.52 0.96
CA ASN A 470 -22.53 -24.30 1.56
C ASN A 470 -21.67 -25.00 0.48
N ILE A 471 -20.63 -25.73 0.92
CA ILE A 471 -19.70 -26.48 0.04
C ILE A 471 -20.44 -27.52 -0.83
N GLU A 472 -21.63 -27.96 -0.41
CA GLU A 472 -22.48 -28.94 -1.11
C GLU A 472 -23.47 -28.28 -2.09
N GLY A 473 -23.46 -26.95 -2.23
CA GLY A 473 -24.39 -26.19 -3.08
C GLY A 473 -25.74 -25.89 -2.42
N VAL A 474 -25.89 -26.10 -1.12
CA VAL A 474 -27.18 -26.07 -0.40
C VAL A 474 -27.27 -24.90 0.59
N GLY A 475 -28.47 -24.36 0.77
CA GLY A 475 -28.75 -23.39 1.84
C GLY A 475 -28.36 -21.94 1.52
N GLU A 476 -28.26 -21.59 0.23
CA GLU A 476 -28.22 -20.21 -0.23
C GLU A 476 -29.45 -19.41 0.28
N VAL A 477 -29.25 -18.13 0.58
CA VAL A 477 -30.29 -17.15 0.90
C VAL A 477 -29.92 -15.85 0.21
N THR A 478 -30.63 -15.48 -0.86
CA THR A 478 -30.28 -14.30 -1.67
C THR A 478 -30.83 -13.01 -1.07
N ILE A 479 -30.30 -11.85 -1.49
CA ILE A 479 -30.90 -10.53 -1.16
C ILE A 479 -32.39 -10.51 -1.56
N ARG A 480 -32.77 -11.15 -2.67
CA ARG A 480 -34.16 -11.22 -3.14
C ARG A 480 -35.08 -11.94 -2.17
N ASP A 481 -34.62 -13.04 -1.57
CA ASP A 481 -35.38 -13.80 -0.58
C ASP A 481 -35.56 -12.98 0.71
N LEU A 482 -34.51 -12.25 1.11
CA LEU A 482 -34.54 -11.35 2.25
C LEU A 482 -35.48 -10.16 2.04
N VAL A 483 -35.50 -9.53 0.85
CA VAL A 483 -36.45 -8.47 0.50
C VAL A 483 -37.90 -8.98 0.59
N ARG A 484 -38.17 -10.18 0.04
CA ARG A 484 -39.48 -10.83 0.11
C ARG A 484 -39.89 -11.21 1.53
N ASN A 485 -38.93 -11.53 2.39
CA ASN A 485 -39.19 -11.79 3.80
C ASN A 485 -39.44 -10.50 4.60
N ALA A 486 -38.66 -9.44 4.32
CA ALA A 486 -38.77 -8.13 4.97
C ALA A 486 -40.17 -7.52 4.81
N LEU A 487 -40.82 -7.68 3.66
CA LEU A 487 -42.22 -7.28 3.43
C LEU A 487 -43.23 -7.91 4.42
N ARG A 488 -42.88 -9.01 5.10
CA ARG A 488 -43.70 -9.65 6.14
C ARG A 488 -43.32 -9.26 7.57
N MET A 489 -42.24 -8.50 7.75
CA MET A 489 -41.66 -8.15 9.07
C MET A 489 -42.12 -6.78 9.61
N ARG A 490 -43.13 -6.18 8.96
CA ARG A 490 -43.69 -4.84 9.21
C ARG A 490 -42.61 -3.74 9.31
N PRO A 491 -41.76 -3.53 8.29
CA PRO A 491 -40.88 -2.37 8.23
C PRO A 491 -41.66 -1.09 7.93
N ASP A 492 -41.17 0.03 8.44
CA ASP A 492 -41.48 1.36 7.92
C ASP A 492 -40.57 1.71 6.73
N ARG A 493 -39.33 1.18 6.72
CA ARG A 493 -38.36 1.31 5.62
C ARG A 493 -37.59 0.01 5.37
N ILE A 494 -37.30 -0.26 4.10
CA ILE A 494 -36.36 -1.31 3.69
C ILE A 494 -35.14 -0.63 3.07
N ILE A 495 -33.95 -1.02 3.51
CA ILE A 495 -32.67 -0.53 3.00
C ILE A 495 -31.92 -1.71 2.41
N VAL A 496 -31.63 -1.66 1.11
CA VAL A 496 -30.82 -2.67 0.43
C VAL A 496 -29.44 -2.10 0.17
N GLY A 497 -28.39 -2.64 0.80
CA GLY A 497 -27.04 -2.06 0.74
C GLY A 497 -26.52 -1.87 -0.69
N GLU A 498 -26.78 -2.83 -1.57
CA GLU A 498 -26.54 -2.72 -3.01
C GLU A 498 -27.53 -3.59 -3.79
N CYS A 499 -28.03 -3.09 -4.92
CA CYS A 499 -28.76 -3.90 -5.91
C CYS A 499 -27.84 -4.27 -7.10
N ARG A 500 -27.87 -5.56 -7.46
CA ARG A 500 -27.03 -6.21 -8.49
C ARG A 500 -27.83 -7.04 -9.49
N GLY A 501 -29.06 -7.44 -9.17
CA GLY A 501 -29.87 -8.37 -9.98
C GLY A 501 -31.37 -8.34 -9.66
N GLY A 502 -32.00 -9.52 -9.69
CA GLY A 502 -33.45 -9.69 -9.71
C GLY A 502 -34.22 -9.16 -8.48
N GLU A 503 -33.53 -8.92 -7.37
CA GLU A 503 -34.08 -8.24 -6.19
C GLU A 503 -34.50 -6.80 -6.45
N ALA A 504 -33.96 -6.15 -7.50
CA ALA A 504 -34.36 -4.80 -7.89
C ALA A 504 -35.87 -4.70 -8.18
N LEU A 505 -36.50 -5.75 -8.75
CA LEU A 505 -37.94 -5.77 -8.98
C LEU A 505 -38.74 -5.79 -7.67
N ASP A 506 -38.39 -6.71 -6.77
CA ASP A 506 -39.08 -6.86 -5.49
C ASP A 506 -38.84 -5.62 -4.57
N MET A 507 -37.70 -4.94 -4.70
CA MET A 507 -37.38 -3.67 -4.05
C MET A 507 -38.17 -2.47 -4.63
N LEU A 508 -38.25 -2.35 -5.96
CA LEU A 508 -39.09 -1.33 -6.62
C LEU A 508 -40.59 -1.53 -6.30
N GLN A 509 -41.03 -2.79 -6.13
CA GLN A 509 -42.37 -3.10 -5.65
C GLN A 509 -42.56 -2.65 -4.20
N ALA A 510 -41.59 -2.88 -3.30
CA ALA A 510 -41.65 -2.41 -1.92
C ALA A 510 -41.83 -0.89 -1.84
N MET A 511 -41.01 -0.13 -2.60
CA MET A 511 -41.08 1.33 -2.73
C MET A 511 -42.46 1.82 -3.21
N ASN A 512 -43.05 1.16 -4.22
CA ASN A 512 -44.39 1.48 -4.73
C ASN A 512 -45.54 1.03 -3.79
N THR A 513 -45.30 0.17 -2.79
CA THR A 513 -46.35 -0.48 -1.97
C THR A 513 -46.26 -0.14 -0.48
N GLY A 514 -46.03 1.15 -0.18
CA GLY A 514 -46.19 1.72 1.16
C GLY A 514 -44.94 1.72 2.03
N HIS A 515 -43.80 1.24 1.54
CA HIS A 515 -42.50 1.31 2.22
C HIS A 515 -41.72 2.55 1.75
N GLU A 516 -42.35 3.72 1.88
CA GLU A 516 -41.76 5.03 1.52
C GLU A 516 -40.50 5.32 2.35
N GLY A 517 -39.53 6.03 1.76
CA GLY A 517 -38.28 6.39 2.44
C GLY A 517 -37.21 5.31 2.39
N SER A 518 -37.39 4.29 1.54
CA SER A 518 -36.45 3.20 1.30
C SER A 518 -35.22 3.68 0.52
N MET A 519 -34.06 3.03 0.70
CA MET A 519 -32.79 3.46 0.08
C MET A 519 -31.98 2.27 -0.45
N THR A 520 -31.24 2.49 -1.54
CA THR A 520 -30.30 1.49 -2.07
C THR A 520 -29.13 2.09 -2.85
N THR A 521 -28.05 1.32 -3.05
CA THR A 521 -26.93 1.71 -3.92
C THR A 521 -26.85 0.85 -5.20
N ILE A 522 -26.41 1.45 -6.31
CA ILE A 522 -26.16 0.76 -7.59
C ILE A 522 -24.84 1.23 -8.21
N HIS A 523 -24.06 0.31 -8.78
CA HIS A 523 -22.90 0.66 -9.60
C HIS A 523 -23.33 1.21 -10.97
N ALA A 524 -22.95 2.46 -11.26
CA ALA A 524 -23.16 3.12 -12.55
C ALA A 524 -22.21 4.33 -12.69
N ASN A 525 -21.81 4.68 -13.91
CA ASN A 525 -20.90 5.79 -14.18
C ASN A 525 -21.62 7.15 -14.34
N ASN A 526 -22.96 7.15 -14.35
CA ASN A 526 -23.81 8.34 -14.36
C ASN A 526 -25.28 7.98 -14.00
N PRO A 527 -26.15 8.94 -13.64
CA PRO A 527 -27.56 8.68 -13.29
C PRO A 527 -28.39 8.01 -14.40
N ARG A 528 -28.09 8.27 -15.68
CA ARG A 528 -28.87 7.72 -16.81
C ARG A 528 -28.54 6.25 -17.04
N GLU A 529 -27.28 5.87 -16.89
CA GLU A 529 -26.86 4.46 -16.90
C GLU A 529 -27.52 3.68 -15.75
N ALA A 530 -27.63 4.26 -14.55
CA ALA A 530 -28.26 3.60 -13.40
C ALA A 530 -29.71 3.17 -13.68
N LEU A 531 -30.49 4.00 -14.39
CA LEU A 531 -31.84 3.66 -14.83
C LEU A 531 -31.85 2.49 -15.83
N SER A 532 -30.95 2.49 -16.82
CA SER A 532 -30.82 1.37 -17.77
C SER A 532 -30.33 0.08 -17.12
N ARG A 533 -29.52 0.16 -16.05
CA ARG A 533 -29.10 -0.99 -15.26
C ARG A 533 -30.24 -1.53 -14.40
N LEU A 534 -31.07 -0.67 -13.81
CA LEU A 534 -32.32 -1.08 -13.14
C LEU A 534 -33.26 -1.83 -14.10
N GLU A 535 -33.40 -1.37 -15.35
CA GLU A 535 -34.18 -2.11 -16.37
C GLU A 535 -33.63 -3.52 -16.60
N THR A 536 -32.30 -3.68 -16.71
CA THR A 536 -31.66 -5.01 -16.86
C THR A 536 -31.80 -5.87 -15.60
N MET A 537 -31.63 -5.29 -14.42
CA MET A 537 -31.78 -5.98 -13.13
C MET A 537 -33.22 -6.50 -12.92
N VAL A 538 -34.23 -5.73 -13.33
CA VAL A 538 -35.63 -6.19 -13.31
C VAL A 538 -35.87 -7.33 -14.31
N LEU A 539 -35.22 -7.35 -15.48
CA LEU A 539 -35.31 -8.48 -16.40
C LEU A 539 -34.64 -9.76 -15.83
N MET A 540 -33.55 -9.61 -15.09
CA MET A 540 -32.91 -10.71 -14.33
C MET A 540 -33.82 -11.29 -13.24
N ALA A 541 -34.93 -10.62 -12.90
CA ALA A 541 -35.92 -11.11 -11.93
C ALA A 541 -36.79 -12.27 -12.48
N GLY A 542 -36.65 -12.63 -13.76
CA GLY A 542 -37.30 -13.80 -14.37
C GLY A 542 -38.78 -13.62 -14.71
N MET A 543 -39.26 -12.38 -14.79
CA MET A 543 -40.62 -12.05 -15.22
C MET A 543 -40.60 -11.39 -16.60
N ASP A 544 -41.46 -11.87 -17.50
CA ASP A 544 -41.63 -11.28 -18.84
C ASP A 544 -42.48 -9.99 -18.77
N LEU A 545 -41.84 -8.92 -18.31
CA LEU A 545 -42.44 -7.59 -18.16
C LEU A 545 -42.06 -6.70 -19.35
N PRO A 546 -43.03 -6.10 -20.06
CA PRO A 546 -42.74 -5.11 -21.10
C PRO A 546 -41.91 -3.95 -20.53
N VAL A 547 -40.84 -3.55 -21.23
CA VAL A 547 -39.90 -2.48 -20.80
C VAL A 547 -40.61 -1.19 -20.39
N ARG A 548 -41.76 -0.87 -21.01
CA ARG A 548 -42.61 0.26 -20.60
C ARG A 548 -43.10 0.13 -19.16
N ALA A 549 -43.62 -1.04 -18.76
CA ALA A 549 -44.11 -1.27 -17.40
C ALA A 549 -42.98 -1.26 -16.37
N ILE A 550 -41.78 -1.72 -16.75
CA ILE A 550 -40.57 -1.62 -15.93
C ILE A 550 -40.22 -0.14 -15.69
N ARG A 551 -40.21 0.69 -16.75
CA ARG A 551 -39.97 2.14 -16.64
C ARG A 551 -41.03 2.87 -15.82
N GLU A 552 -42.30 2.48 -15.95
CA GLU A 552 -43.40 3.03 -15.15
C GLU A 552 -43.25 2.64 -13.66
N GLN A 553 -42.78 1.44 -13.32
CA GLN A 553 -42.44 1.06 -11.94
C GLN A 553 -41.23 1.83 -11.39
N ILE A 554 -40.16 1.99 -12.17
CA ILE A 554 -38.96 2.76 -11.77
C ILE A 554 -39.31 4.23 -11.51
N ALA A 555 -40.09 4.85 -12.40
CA ALA A 555 -40.51 6.24 -12.28
C ALA A 555 -41.56 6.49 -11.18
N GLY A 556 -42.31 5.46 -10.76
CA GLY A 556 -43.18 5.51 -9.59
C GLY A 556 -42.44 5.27 -8.26
N ALA A 557 -41.36 4.48 -8.28
CA ALA A 557 -40.60 4.11 -7.09
C ALA A 557 -39.60 5.18 -6.63
N ILE A 558 -38.84 5.79 -7.55
CA ILE A 558 -37.62 6.54 -7.20
C ILE A 558 -37.86 8.05 -7.27
N ASP A 559 -37.86 8.69 -6.10
CA ASP A 559 -37.99 10.15 -5.96
C ASP A 559 -36.70 10.91 -6.27
N LEU A 560 -35.55 10.33 -5.90
CA LEU A 560 -34.26 11.00 -5.95
C LEU A 560 -33.13 10.05 -6.38
N ILE A 561 -32.28 10.51 -7.31
CA ILE A 561 -31.03 9.86 -7.65
C ILE A 561 -29.86 10.75 -7.22
N VAL A 562 -28.99 10.23 -6.36
CA VAL A 562 -27.74 10.87 -5.95
C VAL A 562 -26.60 10.16 -6.68
N HIS A 563 -25.59 10.90 -7.14
CA HIS A 563 -24.47 10.34 -7.90
C HIS A 563 -23.13 10.75 -7.33
N MET A 564 -22.31 9.76 -7.00
CA MET A 564 -20.95 9.93 -6.48
C MET A 564 -19.94 9.59 -7.58
N ALA A 565 -19.21 10.62 -8.02
CA ALA A 565 -18.05 10.48 -8.89
C ALA A 565 -16.76 10.55 -8.03
N ARG A 566 -15.74 9.79 -8.44
CA ARG A 566 -14.36 10.00 -7.97
C ARG A 566 -13.73 11.01 -8.91
N LEU A 567 -13.37 12.18 -8.37
CA LEU A 567 -12.61 13.24 -9.07
C LEU A 567 -11.10 12.92 -9.05
#